data_AF-A0A524QAA2-F1
#
_entry.id   AF-A0A524QAA2-F1
#
_cell.length_a   1.000
_cell.length_b   1.000
_cell.length_c   1.000
_cell.angle_alpha   90.00
_cell.angle_beta   90.00
_cell.angle_gamma   90.00
#
_symmetry.space_group_name_H-M   'P 1'
#
loop_
_entity.id
_entity.type
_entity.pdbx_description
1 polymer ?
#
loop_
_entity_poly.entity_id
_entity_poly.type
_entity_poly.pdbx_seq_one_letter_code
_entity_poly.pdbx_strand_id
1 'polypeptide(L)'
;MAQSNFLTASLDAQKRQHGESNVFMASEGAQLSVGIPLPSFSVMYLLDLDVLPLGRILGVAGPPASQKSSFAFEVVRWLMGAEGEAKLVECEGGKYSPKLMRSIIGNKGVDEHFLIGRSDTIEEAQ
;
A
#
# COMPACT_ATOMS: atom_id res chain seq x y z
N MET A 1 -0.70 -28.97 20.04
CA MET A 1 -0.77 -29.96 18.95
C MET A 1 0.65 -30.23 18.47
N ALA A 2 1.02 -31.50 18.22
CA ALA A 2 2.33 -31.83 17.68
C ALA A 2 2.41 -31.41 16.20
N GLN A 3 3.54 -30.83 15.78
CA GLN A 3 3.77 -30.47 14.37
C GLN A 3 3.95 -31.74 13.52
N SER A 4 3.43 -31.73 12.28
CA SER A 4 3.58 -32.85 11.36
C SER A 4 5.00 -32.90 10.79
N ASN A 5 5.72 -33.99 11.06
CA ASN A 5 7.08 -34.21 10.55
C ASN A 5 7.19 -34.16 9.02
N PHE A 6 6.11 -34.52 8.31
CA PHE A 6 6.06 -34.43 6.85
C PHE A 6 6.14 -32.97 6.37
N LEU A 7 5.37 -32.07 7.00
CA LEU A 7 5.34 -30.66 6.62
C LEU A 7 6.64 -29.95 6.98
N THR A 8 7.24 -30.28 8.12
CA THR A 8 8.56 -29.76 8.50
C THR A 8 9.64 -30.15 7.50
N ALA A 9 9.69 -31.42 7.09
CA ALA A 9 10.67 -31.88 6.10
C ALA A 9 10.43 -31.24 4.71
N SER A 10 9.16 -31.04 4.33
CA SER A 10 8.83 -30.34 3.08
C SER A 10 9.21 -28.87 3.12
N LEU A 11 9.05 -28.19 4.26
CA LEU A 11 9.45 -26.80 4.47
C LEU A 11 10.97 -26.63 4.28
N ASP A 12 11.77 -27.49 4.89
CA ASP A 12 13.23 -27.43 4.79
C ASP A 12 13.73 -27.64 3.35
N ALA A 13 13.11 -28.57 2.61
CA ALA A 13 13.42 -28.78 1.21
C ALA A 13 13.09 -27.55 0.36
N GLN A 14 11.94 -26.92 0.60
CA GLN A 14 11.48 -25.74 -0.12
C GLN A 14 12.32 -24.49 0.20
N LYS A 15 12.71 -24.29 1.47
CA LYS A 15 13.59 -23.18 1.88
C LYS A 15 14.96 -23.22 1.17
N ARG A 16 15.52 -24.43 0.95
CA ARG A 16 16.78 -24.60 0.21
C ARG A 16 16.65 -24.23 -1.27
N GLN A 17 15.48 -24.41 -1.87
CA GLN A 17 15.25 -24.17 -3.29
C GLN A 17 14.84 -22.72 -3.61
N HIS A 18 14.01 -22.11 -2.74
CA HIS A 18 13.38 -20.81 -3.00
C HIS A 18 13.88 -19.68 -2.09
N GLY A 19 14.83 -19.98 -1.19
CA GLY A 19 15.33 -19.06 -0.17
C GLY A 19 14.48 -19.08 1.10
N GLU A 20 15.13 -18.89 2.25
CA GLU A 20 14.50 -19.03 3.58
C GLU A 20 13.34 -18.05 3.82
N SER A 21 13.37 -16.88 3.19
CA SER A 21 12.38 -15.81 3.35
C SER A 21 11.08 -16.02 2.56
N ASN A 22 11.08 -16.92 1.57
CA ASN A 22 9.94 -17.11 0.66
C ASN A 22 9.03 -18.29 1.04
N VAL A 23 9.43 -19.11 2.02
CA VAL A 23 8.71 -20.33 2.41
C VAL A 23 8.63 -20.42 3.93
N PHE A 24 7.41 -20.51 4.45
CA PHE A 24 7.12 -20.43 5.88
C PHE A 24 5.88 -21.26 6.20
N MET A 25 5.73 -21.63 7.47
CA MET A 25 4.53 -22.29 7.94
C MET A 25 3.37 -21.29 7.99
N ALA A 26 2.14 -21.74 7.75
CA ALA A 26 0.96 -20.88 7.83
C ALA A 26 0.82 -20.21 9.21
N SER A 27 1.28 -20.87 10.28
CA SER A 27 1.34 -20.31 11.63
C SER A 27 2.25 -19.08 11.78
N GLU A 28 3.23 -18.94 10.89
CA GLU A 28 4.17 -17.80 10.83
C GLU A 28 3.63 -16.67 9.93
N GLY A 29 2.52 -16.91 9.22
CA GLY A 29 1.95 -15.98 8.24
C GLY A 29 1.62 -14.59 8.81
N ALA A 30 1.21 -14.53 10.07
CA ALA A 30 0.91 -13.26 10.73
C ALA A 30 2.15 -12.34 10.86
N GLN A 31 3.36 -12.91 10.93
CA GLN A 31 4.61 -12.15 11.06
C GLN A 31 5.05 -11.51 9.73
N LEU A 32 4.45 -11.93 8.61
CA LEU A 32 4.80 -11.45 7.28
C LEU A 32 3.93 -10.30 6.80
N SER A 33 2.81 -10.05 7.49
CA SER A 33 1.92 -8.93 7.17
C SER A 33 2.50 -7.65 7.78
N VAL A 34 3.44 -7.04 7.06
CA VAL A 34 3.96 -5.71 7.38
C VAL A 34 3.08 -4.67 6.70
N GLY A 35 2.36 -3.88 7.50
CA GLY A 35 1.38 -2.93 6.99
C GLY A 35 1.00 -1.86 8.00
N ILE A 36 0.30 -0.83 7.54
CA ILE A 36 -0.36 0.13 8.43
C ILE A 36 -1.79 -0.33 8.70
N PRO A 37 -2.33 -0.15 9.92
CA PRO A 37 -3.72 -0.53 10.21
C PRO A 37 -4.68 0.25 9.33
N LEU A 38 -5.71 -0.43 8.79
CA LEU A 38 -6.77 0.26 8.06
C LEU A 38 -7.64 1.07 9.03
N PRO A 39 -8.11 2.26 8.62
CA PRO A 39 -8.70 3.24 9.54
C PRO A 39 -10.12 2.88 10.01
N SER A 40 -10.80 1.93 9.35
CA SER A 40 -12.18 1.57 9.69
C SER A 40 -12.55 0.18 9.21
N PHE A 41 -13.52 -0.43 9.91
CA PHE A 41 -14.09 -1.73 9.55
C PHE A 41 -14.66 -1.75 8.13
N SER A 42 -15.27 -0.65 7.66
CA SER A 42 -15.82 -0.59 6.30
C SER A 42 -14.74 -0.74 5.23
N VAL A 43 -13.55 -0.17 5.46
CA VAL A 43 -12.42 -0.31 4.53
C VAL A 43 -11.81 -1.70 4.62
N MET A 44 -11.70 -2.26 5.82
CA MET A 44 -11.27 -3.66 6.00
C MET A 44 -12.18 -4.62 5.26
N TYR A 45 -13.50 -4.46 5.42
CA TYR A 45 -14.49 -5.28 4.73
C TYR A 45 -14.44 -5.11 3.21
N LEU A 46 -14.26 -3.88 2.72
CA LEU A 46 -14.18 -3.61 1.29
C LEU A 46 -12.96 -4.24 0.63
N LEU A 47 -11.81 -4.24 1.33
CA LEU A 47 -10.54 -4.70 0.79
C LEU A 47 -10.21 -6.15 1.16
N ASP A 48 -10.94 -6.75 2.11
CA ASP A 48 -10.63 -8.03 2.74
C ASP A 48 -9.21 -8.05 3.32
N LEU A 49 -8.84 -6.97 4.01
CA LEU A 49 -7.52 -6.76 4.60
C LEU A 49 -7.66 -6.20 6.01
N ASP A 50 -6.74 -6.57 6.89
CA ASP A 50 -6.62 -5.96 8.23
C ASP A 50 -5.65 -4.77 8.24
N VAL A 51 -4.65 -4.81 7.36
CA VAL A 51 -3.62 -3.79 7.20
C VAL A 51 -3.44 -3.46 5.72
N LEU A 52 -3.07 -2.22 5.42
CA LEU A 52 -2.57 -1.85 4.11
C LEU A 52 -1.11 -2.34 3.99
N PRO A 53 -0.79 -3.30 3.12
CA PRO A 53 0.54 -3.91 3.08
C PRO A 53 1.58 -2.94 2.52
N LEU A 54 2.72 -2.83 3.21
CA LEU A 54 3.87 -2.06 2.75
C LEU A 54 4.74 -2.89 1.79
N GLY A 55 5.51 -2.21 0.93
CA GLY A 55 6.37 -2.87 -0.07
C GLY A 55 5.59 -3.63 -1.16
N ARG A 56 4.33 -3.24 -1.38
CA ARG A 56 3.46 -3.77 -2.42
C ARG A 56 2.94 -2.64 -3.30
N ILE A 57 2.64 -2.96 -4.56
CA ILE A 57 2.03 -2.03 -5.51
C ILE A 57 0.53 -2.27 -5.50
N LEU A 58 -0.25 -1.22 -5.21
CA LEU A 58 -1.71 -1.24 -5.28
C LEU A 58 -2.18 -0.56 -6.56
N GLY A 59 -2.84 -1.32 -7.44
CA GLY A 59 -3.46 -0.79 -8.65
C GLY A 59 -4.93 -0.41 -8.41
N VAL A 60 -5.29 0.84 -8.72
CA VAL A 60 -6.68 1.34 -8.60
C VAL A 60 -7.20 1.68 -9.98
N ALA A 61 -8.07 0.82 -10.53
CA ALA A 61 -8.65 0.98 -11.86
C ALA A 61 -10.14 1.35 -11.78
N GLY A 62 -10.63 2.08 -12.79
CA GLY A 62 -12.04 2.47 -12.86
C GLY A 62 -12.29 3.59 -13.89
N PRO A 63 -13.55 3.84 -14.27
CA PRO A 63 -13.92 4.87 -15.25
C PRO A 63 -13.49 6.29 -14.83
N PRO A 64 -13.41 7.26 -15.75
CA PRO A 64 -13.28 8.67 -15.38
C PRO A 64 -14.34 9.09 -14.34
N ALA A 65 -13.98 9.97 -13.42
CA ALA A 65 -14.83 10.41 -12.31
C ALA A 65 -15.24 9.32 -11.29
N SER A 66 -14.66 8.12 -11.33
CA SER A 66 -14.90 7.05 -10.33
C SER A 66 -14.14 7.23 -9.00
N GLN A 67 -13.72 8.46 -8.66
CA GLN A 67 -13.04 8.80 -7.40
C GLN A 67 -11.67 8.13 -7.16
N LYS A 68 -10.98 7.64 -8.19
CA LYS A 68 -9.64 7.02 -8.05
C LYS A 68 -8.62 7.94 -7.38
N SER A 69 -8.53 9.20 -7.85
CA SER A 69 -7.60 10.18 -7.28
C SER A 69 -7.95 10.51 -5.84
N SER A 70 -9.25 10.64 -5.52
CA SER A 70 -9.72 10.85 -4.14
C SER A 70 -9.33 9.68 -3.24
N PHE A 71 -9.49 8.44 -3.70
CA PHE A 71 -9.06 7.26 -2.96
C PHE A 71 -7.54 7.21 -2.76
N ALA A 72 -6.76 7.59 -3.78
CA ALA A 72 -5.31 7.69 -3.63
C ALA A 72 -4.90 8.73 -2.56
N PHE A 73 -5.57 9.89 -2.51
CA PHE A 73 -5.33 10.88 -1.45
C PHE A 73 -5.74 10.37 -0.07
N GLU A 74 -6.80 9.57 0.01
CA GLU A 74 -7.24 8.95 1.25
C GLU A 74 -6.23 7.89 1.74
N VAL A 75 -5.66 7.08 0.85
CA VAL A 75 -4.55 6.17 1.17
C VAL A 75 -3.33 6.94 1.68
N VAL A 76 -2.98 8.05 1.04
CA VAL A 76 -1.90 8.92 1.53
C VAL A 76 -2.19 9.46 2.92
N ARG A 77 -3.43 9.88 3.19
CA ARG A 77 -3.84 10.33 4.53
C ARG A 77 -3.63 9.24 5.58
N TRP A 78 -3.89 7.98 5.25
CA TRP A 78 -3.64 6.85 6.16
C TRP A 78 -2.14 6.67 6.43
N LEU A 79 -1.31 6.76 5.39
CA LEU A 79 0.15 6.68 5.52
C LEU A 79 0.71 7.81 6.39
N MET A 80 0.24 9.04 6.19
CA MET A 80 0.64 10.18 7.02
C MET A 80 0.21 10.03 8.48
N GLY A 81 -0.95 9.40 8.73
CA GLY A 81 -1.37 9.05 10.08
C GLY A 81 -0.44 8.05 10.78
N ALA A 82 0.37 7.32 10.01
CA ALA A 82 1.41 6.41 10.48
C ALA A 82 2.83 6.99 10.30
N GLU A 83 2.96 8.32 10.31
CA GLU A 83 4.23 9.06 10.17
C GLU A 83 4.94 8.86 8.81
N GLY A 84 4.20 8.42 7.79
CA GLY A 84 4.69 8.27 6.43
C GLY A 84 4.66 9.56 5.61
N GLU A 85 5.39 9.55 4.49
CA GLU A 85 5.45 10.64 3.51
C GLU A 85 4.96 10.16 2.14
N ALA A 86 4.57 11.10 1.27
CA ALA A 86 4.05 10.78 -0.04
C ALA A 86 4.66 11.63 -1.17
N LYS A 87 4.84 10.99 -2.33
CA LYS A 87 5.19 11.64 -3.59
C LYS A 87 4.12 11.31 -4.62
N LEU A 88 3.54 12.34 -5.24
CA LEU A 88 2.71 12.20 -6.44
C LEU A 88 3.55 12.49 -7.67
N VAL A 89 3.48 11.57 -8.63
CA VAL A 89 3.92 11.82 -10.01
C VAL A 89 2.68 12.11 -10.84
N GLU A 90 2.56 13.35 -11.33
CA GLU A 90 1.41 13.80 -12.12
C GLU A 90 1.74 13.72 -13.61
N CYS A 91 1.00 12.85 -14.31
CA CYS A 91 1.15 12.62 -15.74
C CYS A 91 -0.10 13.05 -16.54
N GLU A 92 -1.05 13.73 -15.89
CA GLU A 92 -2.32 14.13 -16.51
C GLU A 92 -2.33 15.59 -17.00
N GLY A 93 -1.20 16.30 -16.88
CA GLY A 93 -1.02 17.64 -17.41
C GLY A 93 -1.65 18.73 -16.53
N GLY A 94 -1.63 18.54 -15.22
CA GLY A 94 -2.19 19.48 -14.23
C GLY A 94 -3.68 19.29 -13.94
N LYS A 95 -4.23 18.09 -14.19
CA LYS A 95 -5.64 17.79 -13.89
C LYS A 95 -5.90 17.46 -12.42
N TYR A 96 -4.83 17.30 -11.63
CA TYR A 96 -4.99 17.12 -10.18
C TYR A 96 -5.61 18.37 -9.53
N SER A 97 -6.41 18.16 -8.48
CA SER A 97 -7.08 19.24 -7.76
C SER A 97 -6.42 19.46 -6.39
N PRO A 98 -5.64 20.54 -6.18
CA PRO A 98 -5.05 20.86 -4.88
C PRO A 98 -6.10 21.05 -3.79
N LYS A 99 -7.27 21.59 -4.15
CA LYS A 99 -8.39 21.78 -3.22
C LYS A 99 -8.94 20.45 -2.72
N LEU A 100 -9.13 19.48 -3.62
CA LEU A 100 -9.59 18.14 -3.26
C LEU A 100 -8.57 17.45 -2.35
N MET A 101 -7.29 17.50 -2.72
CA MET A 101 -6.20 16.94 -1.94
C MET A 101 -6.17 17.51 -0.51
N ARG A 102 -6.20 18.85 -0.36
CA ARG A 102 -6.25 19.52 0.96
C ARG A 102 -7.51 19.19 1.74
N SER A 103 -8.65 18.98 1.08
CA SER A 103 -9.90 18.62 1.77
C SER A 103 -9.87 17.20 2.36
N ILE A 104 -9.05 16.31 1.80
CA ILE A 104 -8.90 14.93 2.26
C ILE A 104 -7.74 14.84 3.26
N ILE A 105 -6.53 15.20 2.84
CA ILE A 105 -5.30 15.04 3.63
C ILE A 105 -5.16 16.11 4.72
N GLY A 106 -5.75 17.29 4.52
CA GLY A 106 -5.55 18.46 5.38
C GLY A 106 -4.34 19.30 4.95
N ASN A 107 -4.37 20.58 5.32
CA ASN A 107 -3.33 21.55 4.89
C ASN A 107 -1.93 21.14 5.36
N LYS A 108 -1.80 20.79 6.65
CA LYS A 108 -0.50 20.42 7.24
C LYS A 108 0.12 19.21 6.53
N GLY A 109 -0.66 18.16 6.28
CA GLY A 109 -0.17 16.97 5.59
C GLY A 109 0.31 17.27 4.17
N VAL A 110 -0.42 18.12 3.45
CA VAL A 110 -0.03 18.55 2.10
C VAL A 110 1.25 19.39 2.11
N ASP A 111 1.36 20.34 3.05
CA ASP A 111 2.44 21.33 3.05
C ASP A 111 3.76 20.76 3.62
N GLU A 112 3.71 19.77 4.51
CA GLU A 112 4.89 19.23 5.20
C GLU A 112 5.34 17.84 4.72
N HIS A 113 4.43 17.02 4.20
CA HIS A 113 4.69 15.58 3.96
C HIS A 113 4.36 15.11 2.54
N PHE A 114 4.05 16.03 1.63
CA PHE A 114 3.59 15.70 0.28
C PHE A 114 4.41 16.42 -0.80
N LEU A 115 5.11 15.66 -1.63
CA LEU A 115 5.83 16.18 -2.81
C LEU A 115 5.06 15.89 -4.10
N ILE A 116 5.00 16.86 -5.01
CA ILE A 116 4.36 16.69 -6.32
C ILE A 116 5.41 16.97 -7.40
N GLY A 117 5.69 15.95 -8.22
CA GLY A 117 6.49 16.06 -9.43
C GLY A 117 5.60 15.91 -10.65
N ARG A 118 5.77 16.78 -11.65
CA ARG A 118 5.13 16.60 -12.96
C ARG A 118 6.07 15.82 -13.86
N SER A 119 5.51 14.93 -14.67
CA SER A 119 6.26 14.14 -15.62
C SER A 119 5.41 13.86 -16.85
N ASP A 120 5.93 14.13 -18.04
CA ASP A 120 5.21 13.88 -19.30
C ASP A 120 5.61 12.52 -19.91
N THR A 121 6.66 11.86 -19.38
CA THR A 121 7.20 10.56 -19.85
C THR A 121 7.50 9.61 -18.69
N ILE A 122 7.54 8.30 -18.94
CA ILE A 122 7.84 7.32 -17.87
C ILE A 122 9.30 7.45 -17.40
N GLU A 123 10.19 7.82 -18.31
CA GLU A 123 11.63 7.97 -18.07
C GLU A 123 11.92 9.15 -17.12
N GLU A 124 11.15 10.22 -17.18
CA GLU A 124 11.25 11.37 -16.26
C GLU A 124 10.67 11.08 -14.87
N ALA A 125 9.82 10.06 -14.74
CA ALA A 125 9.12 9.72 -13.51
C ALA A 125 9.94 8.83 -12.54
N GLN A 126 11.01 8.18 -13.04
CA GLN A 126 11.90 7.28 -12.30
C GLN A 126 12.96 8.03 -11.51
#